data_AF-A0A8J6L808-F1
#
_entry.id   AF-A0A8J6L808-F1
#
_cell.length_a   1.000
_cell.length_b   1.000
_cell.length_c   1.000
_cell.angle_alpha   90.00
_cell.angle_beta   90.00
_cell.angle_gamma   90.00
#
_symmetry.space_group_name_H-M   'P 1'
#
loop_
_entity.id
_entity.type
_entity.pdbx_description
1 polymer ?
#
loop_
_entity_poly.entity_id
_entity_poly.type
_entity_poly.pdbx_seq_one_letter_code
_entity_poly.pdbx_strand_id
1 'polypeptide(L)'
;MAEALFAISNILSSLRLISLFTANSHLGPLQISLGRMLLDILKFLFIYCLVLLAFANGLNQLYFYYETQAIEEPNNCKGIRCERQNNAFSTLFETLQSLFWSVFGLLNLYVTNVKARHEFTEFVGATMFGTYNVISLVVLLNMLIAMMNNSYQLIAVSN
;
A
#
# COMPACT_ATOMS: atom_id res chain seq x y z
N MET A 1 4.19 -23.09 -8.03
CA MET A 1 4.62 -21.99 -8.93
C MET A 1 3.82 -21.94 -10.22
N ALA A 2 3.64 -23.06 -10.95
CA ALA A 2 2.83 -23.10 -12.16
C ALA A 2 1.39 -22.62 -11.96
N GLU A 3 0.72 -23.07 -10.90
CA GLU A 3 -0.65 -22.65 -10.55
C GLU A 3 -0.75 -21.13 -10.28
N ALA A 4 0.23 -20.55 -9.59
CA ALA A 4 0.25 -19.12 -9.31
C ALA A 4 0.43 -18.29 -10.59
N LEU A 5 1.35 -18.70 -11.47
CA LEU A 5 1.55 -18.03 -12.77
C LEU A 5 0.34 -18.20 -13.68
N PHE A 6 -0.31 -19.36 -13.65
CA PHE A 6 -1.56 -19.61 -14.38
C PHE A 6 -2.68 -18.68 -13.89
N ALA A 7 -2.85 -18.53 -12.57
CA ALA A 7 -3.82 -17.61 -11.99
C ALA A 7 -3.56 -16.15 -12.39
N ILE A 8 -2.31 -15.69 -12.31
CA ILE A 8 -1.90 -14.34 -12.76
C ILE A 8 -2.21 -14.17 -14.25
N SER A 9 -1.87 -15.16 -15.07
CA SER A 9 -2.10 -15.12 -16.53
C SER A 9 -3.58 -15.04 -16.86
N ASN A 10 -4.43 -15.76 -16.14
CA ASN A 10 -5.88 -15.69 -16.32
C ASN A 10 -6.44 -14.31 -15.98
N ILE A 11 -5.97 -13.68 -14.89
CA ILE A 11 -6.37 -12.31 -14.54
C ILE A 11 -5.98 -11.34 -15.67
N LEU A 12 -4.73 -11.41 -16.16
CA LEU A 12 -4.25 -10.55 -17.25
C LEU A 12 -5.01 -10.81 -18.57
N SER A 13 -5.34 -12.07 -18.85
CA SER A 13 -6.12 -12.46 -20.02
C SER A 13 -7.54 -11.89 -19.97
N SER A 14 -8.22 -11.99 -18.82
CA SER A 14 -9.56 -11.43 -18.62
C SER A 14 -9.56 -9.89 -18.66
N LEU A 15 -8.53 -9.23 -18.12
CA LEU A 15 -8.38 -7.77 -18.20
C LEU A 15 -8.24 -7.25 -19.63
N ARG A 16 -7.74 -8.08 -20.56
CA ARG A 16 -7.66 -7.72 -21.99
C ARG A 16 -9.04 -7.42 -22.59
N LEU A 17 -10.13 -7.95 -22.04
CA LEU A 17 -11.48 -7.63 -22.51
C LEU A 17 -11.79 -6.13 -22.39
N ILE A 18 -11.13 -5.40 -21.49
CA ILE A 18 -11.26 -3.94 -21.37
C ILE A 18 -10.85 -3.25 -22.67
N SER A 19 -9.90 -3.80 -23.45
CA SER A 19 -9.51 -3.21 -24.74
C SER A 19 -10.63 -3.21 -25.79
N LEU A 20 -11.63 -4.09 -25.66
CA LEU A 20 -12.79 -4.13 -26.56
C LEU A 20 -13.72 -2.92 -26.37
N PHE A 21 -13.67 -2.23 -25.22
CA PHE A 21 -14.48 -1.03 -24.98
C PHE A 21 -14.11 0.14 -25.90
N THR A 22 -12.90 0.13 -26.50
CA THR A 22 -12.48 1.09 -27.54
C THR A 22 -13.35 1.04 -28.79
N ALA A 23 -13.98 -0.11 -29.09
CA ALA A 23 -14.83 -0.28 -30.26
C ALA A 23 -16.26 0.28 -30.07
N ASN A 24 -16.64 0.64 -28.83
CA ASN A 24 -17.94 1.20 -28.52
C ASN A 24 -17.88 2.74 -28.51
N SER A 25 -18.81 3.39 -29.22
CA SER A 25 -18.88 4.85 -29.35
C SER A 25 -19.04 5.59 -28.01
N HIS A 26 -19.63 4.95 -26.99
CA HIS A 26 -19.81 5.56 -25.66
C HIS A 26 -18.67 5.23 -24.70
N LEU A 27 -18.10 4.02 -24.75
CA LEU A 27 -17.09 3.56 -23.79
C LEU A 27 -15.64 3.84 -24.25
N GLY A 28 -15.41 4.02 -25.54
CA GLY A 28 -14.09 4.30 -26.11
C GLY A 28 -13.46 5.60 -25.58
N PRO A 29 -14.15 6.75 -25.61
CA PRO A 29 -13.61 8.00 -25.06
C PRO A 29 -13.29 7.93 -23.56
N LEU A 30 -14.11 7.19 -22.80
CA LEU A 30 -13.90 6.97 -21.36
C LEU A 30 -12.60 6.16 -21.12
N GLN A 31 -12.41 5.08 -21.89
CA GLN A 31 -11.22 4.25 -21.81
C GLN A 31 -9.93 5.01 -22.17
N ILE A 32 -9.98 5.85 -23.22
CA ILE A 32 -8.84 6.67 -23.63
C ILE A 32 -8.48 7.67 -22.51
N SER A 33 -9.49 8.28 -21.90
CA SER A 33 -9.30 9.21 -20.77
C SER A 33 -8.67 8.52 -19.56
N LEU A 34 -9.14 7.32 -19.21
CA LEU A 34 -8.55 6.48 -18.15
C LEU A 34 -7.08 6.15 -18.43
N GLY A 35 -6.74 5.78 -19.68
CA GLY A 35 -5.36 5.48 -20.06
C GLY A 35 -4.41 6.68 -19.89
N ARG A 36 -4.88 7.90 -20.20
CA ARG A 36 -4.10 9.13 -20.00
C ARG A 36 -3.95 9.47 -18.51
N MET A 37 -5.02 9.35 -17.72
CA MET A 37 -4.97 9.59 -16.27
C MET A 37 -4.03 8.60 -15.55
N LEU A 38 -3.93 7.35 -16.01
CA LEU A 38 -3.00 6.36 -15.44
C LEU A 38 -1.54 6.83 -15.44
N LEU A 39 -1.10 7.57 -16.47
CA LEU A 39 0.27 8.10 -16.51
C LEU A 39 0.53 9.13 -15.41
N ASP A 40 -0.48 9.93 -15.05
CA ASP A 40 -0.37 10.89 -13.94
C ASP A 40 -0.40 10.18 -12.59
N ILE A 41 -1.22 9.13 -12.44
CA ILE A 41 -1.23 8.26 -11.26
C ILE A 41 0.14 7.61 -11.05
N LEU A 42 0.79 7.12 -12.10
CA LEU A 42 2.13 6.51 -12.00
C LEU A 42 3.20 7.50 -11.50
N LYS A 43 3.15 8.77 -11.93
CA LYS A 43 4.06 9.82 -11.41
C LYS A 43 3.82 10.06 -9.92
N PHE A 44 2.55 10.09 -9.50
CA PHE A 44 2.22 10.25 -8.10
C PHE A 44 2.64 9.05 -7.23
N LEU A 45 2.47 7.84 -7.77
CA LEU A 45 2.88 6.61 -7.11
C LEU A 45 4.39 6.61 -6.78
N PHE A 46 5.22 7.24 -7.63
CA PHE A 46 6.64 7.40 -7.33
C PHE A 46 6.89 8.22 -6.04
N ILE A 47 6.16 9.32 -5.85
CA ILE A 47 6.25 10.14 -4.63
C ILE A 47 5.78 9.33 -3.42
N TYR A 48 4.67 8.60 -3.56
CA TYR A 48 4.18 7.71 -2.52
C TYR A 48 5.21 6.63 -2.14
N CYS A 49 5.88 6.01 -3.10
CA CYS A 49 6.92 5.01 -2.84
C CYS A 49 8.10 5.59 -2.03
N LEU A 50 8.49 6.84 -2.28
CA LEU A 50 9.55 7.50 -1.49
C LEU A 50 9.12 7.70 -0.03
N VAL A 51 7.88 8.14 0.20
CA VAL A 51 7.31 8.27 1.55
C VAL A 51 7.26 6.90 2.23
N LEU A 52 6.74 5.89 1.53
CA LEU A 52 6.67 4.51 2.02
C LEU A 52 8.04 3.99 2.46
N LEU A 53 9.07 4.16 1.63
CA LEU A 53 10.44 3.74 1.94
C LEU A 53 11.04 4.50 3.11
N ALA A 54 10.82 5.82 3.20
CA ALA A 54 11.33 6.63 4.31
C ALA A 54 10.75 6.18 5.66
N PHE A 55 9.42 6.00 5.73
CA PHE A 55 8.77 5.51 6.94
C PHE A 55 9.12 4.05 7.22
N ALA A 56 9.27 3.21 6.20
CA ALA A 56 9.68 1.82 6.37
C ALA A 56 11.08 1.72 6.99
N ASN A 57 12.03 2.52 6.51
CA ASN A 57 13.36 2.58 7.10
C ASN A 57 13.31 3.05 8.57
N GLY A 58 12.54 4.10 8.86
CA GLY A 58 12.41 4.63 10.22
C GLY A 58 11.79 3.62 11.21
N LEU A 59 10.70 2.96 10.83
CA LEU A 59 10.03 1.96 11.67
C LEU A 59 10.87 0.69 11.81
N ASN A 60 11.46 0.20 10.72
CA ASN A 60 12.35 -0.95 10.79
C ASN A 60 13.53 -0.66 11.72
N GLN A 61 14.16 0.52 11.63
CA GLN A 61 15.27 0.89 12.52
C GLN A 61 14.86 0.90 14.00
N LEU A 62 13.62 1.29 14.31
CA LEU A 62 13.10 1.33 15.67
C LEU A 62 12.76 -0.08 16.21
N TYR A 63 12.20 -0.94 15.36
CA TYR A 63 11.64 -2.24 15.77
C TYR A 63 12.53 -3.46 15.47
N PHE A 64 13.60 -3.30 14.70
CA PHE A 64 14.51 -4.39 14.30
C PHE A 64 15.05 -5.20 15.50
N TYR A 65 15.32 -4.54 16.63
CA TYR A 65 15.84 -5.21 17.84
C TYR A 65 14.81 -6.07 18.58
N TYR A 66 13.52 -5.90 18.28
CA TYR A 66 12.42 -6.62 18.95
C TYR A 66 11.89 -7.79 18.14
N GLU A 67 12.65 -8.24 17.14
CA GLU A 67 12.28 -9.40 16.33
C GLU A 67 12.18 -10.68 17.19
N THR A 68 11.03 -11.36 17.13
CA THR A 68 10.82 -12.66 17.77
C THR A 68 10.94 -13.80 16.76
N GLN A 69 11.22 -15.00 17.27
CA GLN A 69 11.20 -16.22 16.45
C GLN A 69 9.78 -16.75 16.29
N ALA A 70 9.49 -17.40 15.16
CA ALA A 70 8.15 -17.95 14.90
C ALA A 70 7.69 -18.93 15.98
N ILE A 71 8.62 -19.65 16.62
CA ILE A 71 8.35 -20.64 17.67
C ILE A 71 7.79 -19.98 18.95
N GLU A 72 8.08 -18.69 19.17
CA GLU A 72 7.62 -17.92 20.33
C GLU A 72 6.25 -17.28 20.13
N GLU A 73 5.69 -17.39 18.92
CA GLU A 73 4.42 -16.81 18.53
C GLU A 73 3.33 -17.90 18.48
N PRO A 74 2.06 -17.56 18.79
CA PRO A 74 0.97 -18.52 18.74
C PRO A 74 0.86 -19.15 17.34
N ASN A 75 0.62 -20.46 17.31
CA ASN A 75 0.50 -21.26 16.09
C ASN A 75 1.73 -21.29 15.17
N ASN A 76 2.93 -20.98 15.69
CA ASN A 76 4.18 -20.93 14.92
C ASN A 76 4.09 -20.01 13.68
N CYS A 77 3.27 -18.97 13.74
CA CYS A 77 3.02 -18.06 12.63
C CYS A 77 3.68 -16.71 12.88
N LYS A 78 4.53 -16.26 11.94
CA LYS A 78 5.24 -14.98 12.00
C LYS A 78 4.79 -14.05 10.88
N GLY A 79 4.57 -12.77 11.22
CA GLY A 79 4.28 -11.69 10.28
C GLY A 79 2.84 -11.20 10.34
N ILE A 80 2.51 -10.28 9.44
CA ILE A 80 1.21 -9.58 9.43
C ILE A 80 0.05 -10.39 8.83
N ARG A 81 0.35 -11.55 8.22
CA ARG A 81 -0.64 -12.43 7.58
C ARG A 81 -1.18 -13.49 8.54
N CYS A 82 -0.70 -13.49 9.79
CA CYS A 82 -1.19 -14.35 10.85
C CYS A 82 -2.48 -13.79 11.45
N GLU A 83 -3.29 -14.66 12.07
CA GLU A 83 -4.52 -14.27 12.77
C GLU A 83 -4.25 -13.18 13.82
N ARG A 84 -3.19 -13.37 14.61
CA ARG A 84 -2.63 -12.33 15.47
C ARG A 84 -1.39 -11.74 14.81
N GLN A 85 -1.52 -10.50 14.36
CA GLN A 85 -0.44 -9.80 13.66
C GLN A 85 0.74 -9.60 14.62
N ASN A 86 1.93 -10.01 14.19
CA ASN A 86 3.16 -9.89 14.97
C ASN A 86 4.32 -9.50 14.06
N ASN A 87 5.42 -9.01 14.65
CA ASN A 87 6.66 -8.69 13.93
C ASN A 87 6.46 -7.79 12.68
N ALA A 88 5.44 -6.91 12.71
CA ALA A 88 5.03 -6.12 11.56
C ALA A 88 6.16 -5.20 11.02
N PHE A 89 7.07 -4.80 11.90
CA PHE A 89 8.14 -3.85 11.61
C PHE A 89 9.54 -4.43 11.87
N SER A 90 9.68 -5.76 11.94
CA SER A 90 10.96 -6.40 12.31
C SER A 90 11.97 -6.47 11.16
N THR A 91 11.48 -6.53 9.93
CA THR A 91 12.31 -6.51 8.72
C THR A 91 11.82 -5.42 7.77
N LEU A 92 12.70 -4.91 6.91
CA LEU A 92 12.32 -3.87 5.95
C LEU A 92 11.19 -4.33 5.02
N PHE A 93 11.22 -5.59 4.59
CA PHE A 93 10.20 -6.14 3.71
C PHE A 93 8.84 -6.28 4.40
N GLU A 94 8.80 -6.83 5.62
CA GLU A 94 7.56 -6.89 6.41
C GLU A 94 7.05 -5.48 6.72
N THR A 95 7.95 -4.53 7.02
CA THR A 95 7.58 -3.13 7.28
C THR A 95 6.92 -2.50 6.05
N LEU A 96 7.49 -2.70 4.85
CA LEU A 96 6.89 -2.23 3.59
C LEU A 96 5.50 -2.83 3.37
N GLN A 97 5.33 -4.13 3.62
CA GLN A 97 4.03 -4.78 3.50
C GLN A 97 3.03 -4.24 4.54
N SER A 98 3.44 -4.08 5.79
CA SER A 98 2.64 -3.53 6.88
C SER A 98 2.12 -2.13 6.55
N LEU A 99 3.01 -1.25 6.10
CA LEU A 99 2.65 0.11 5.71
C LEU A 99 1.73 0.13 4.49
N PHE A 100 1.96 -0.75 3.50
CA PHE A 100 1.05 -0.89 2.36
C PHE A 100 -0.36 -1.32 2.80
N TRP A 101 -0.48 -2.37 3.63
CA TRP A 101 -1.77 -2.88 4.08
C TRP A 101 -2.50 -1.94 5.05
N SER A 102 -1.76 -1.10 5.78
CA SER A 102 -2.36 -0.10 6.68
C SER A 102 -3.20 0.96 5.96
N VAL A 103 -2.89 1.27 4.69
CA VAL A 103 -3.69 2.19 3.86
C VAL A 103 -5.13 1.66 3.67
N PHE A 104 -5.31 0.34 3.70
CA PHE A 104 -6.63 -0.29 3.61
C PHE A 104 -7.27 -0.55 4.98
N GLY A 105 -6.65 -0.11 6.08
CA GLY A 105 -7.14 -0.35 7.44
C GLY A 105 -7.01 -1.81 7.90
N LEU A 106 -6.18 -2.62 7.25
CA LEU A 106 -6.03 -4.05 7.55
C LEU A 106 -4.93 -4.34 8.59
N LEU A 107 -4.19 -3.33 9.03
CA LEU A 107 -3.17 -3.44 10.07
C LEU A 107 -3.72 -2.86 11.38
N ASN A 108 -3.73 -3.66 12.44
CA ASN A 108 -4.21 -3.23 13.74
C ASN A 108 -3.16 -2.41 14.50
N LEU A 109 -3.61 -1.50 15.37
CA LEU A 109 -2.69 -0.64 16.14
C LEU A 109 -1.80 -1.43 17.13
N TYR A 110 -2.27 -2.56 17.66
CA TYR A 110 -1.50 -3.34 18.64
C TYR A 110 -0.18 -3.91 18.11
N VAL A 111 0.06 -3.86 16.80
CA VAL A 111 1.33 -4.28 16.18
C VAL A 111 2.51 -3.38 16.53
N THR A 112 2.26 -2.18 17.07
CA THR A 112 3.30 -1.28 17.59
C THR A 112 3.73 -1.64 19.01
N ASN A 113 3.06 -2.58 19.67
CA ASN A 113 3.41 -2.98 21.02
C ASN A 113 4.54 -4.01 20.99
N VAL A 114 5.44 -3.94 21.98
CA VAL A 114 6.57 -4.85 22.12
C VAL A 114 6.39 -5.71 23.38
N LYS A 115 6.96 -6.93 23.36
CA LYS A 115 6.91 -7.84 24.53
C LYS A 115 7.65 -7.24 25.74
N ALA A 116 8.74 -6.51 25.50
CA ALA A 116 9.47 -5.79 26.54
C ALA A 116 8.77 -4.46 26.86
N ARG A 117 8.60 -4.11 28.14
CA ARG A 117 7.91 -2.88 28.56
C ARG A 117 8.76 -1.63 28.25
N HIS A 118 8.75 -1.19 27.00
CA HIS A 118 9.37 0.07 26.55
C HIS A 118 8.31 1.04 26.02
N GLU A 119 7.58 1.65 26.95
CA GLU A 119 6.47 2.57 26.63
C GLU A 119 6.90 3.72 25.70
N PHE A 120 8.14 4.22 25.84
CA PHE A 120 8.66 5.27 24.96
C PHE A 120 8.82 4.79 23.51
N THR A 121 9.35 3.59 23.29
CA THR A 121 9.51 3.01 21.95
C THR A 121 8.16 2.78 21.29
N GLU A 122 7.21 2.21 22.04
CA GLU A 122 5.83 1.98 21.56
C GLU A 122 5.17 3.30 21.18
N PHE A 123 5.30 4.33 22.03
CA PHE A 123 4.75 5.65 21.77
C PHE A 123 5.34 6.31 20.52
N VAL A 124 6.67 6.28 20.37
CA VAL A 124 7.35 6.85 19.20
C VAL A 124 6.95 6.08 17.95
N GLY A 125 6.91 4.76 17.98
CA GLY A 125 6.51 3.95 16.84
C GLY A 125 5.04 4.13 16.44
N ALA A 126 4.13 4.20 17.41
CA ALA A 126 2.73 4.54 17.17
C ALA A 126 2.58 5.95 16.58
N THR A 127 3.37 6.92 17.03
CA THR A 127 3.38 8.28 16.49
C THR A 127 3.91 8.32 15.05
N MET A 128 4.99 7.60 14.76
CA MET A 128 5.52 7.47 13.39
C MET A 128 4.51 6.81 12.46
N PHE A 129 3.87 5.73 12.90
CA PHE A 129 2.81 5.05 12.15
C PHE A 129 1.58 5.94 11.95
N GLY A 130 1.15 6.68 12.98
CA GLY A 130 0.07 7.64 12.88
C GLY A 130 0.38 8.76 11.88
N THR A 131 1.58 9.31 11.93
CA THR A 131 2.05 10.35 10.99
C THR A 131 2.07 9.84 9.56
N TYR A 132 2.55 8.61 9.34
CA TYR A 132 2.48 7.94 8.03
C TYR A 132 1.04 7.83 7.52
N ASN A 133 0.10 7.44 8.37
CA ASN A 133 -1.31 7.33 7.99
C ASN A 133 -1.91 8.70 7.64
N VAL A 134 -1.61 9.76 8.40
CA VAL A 134 -2.06 11.12 8.07
C VAL A 134 -1.51 11.58 6.72
N ILE A 135 -0.20 11.41 6.49
CA ILE A 135 0.41 11.80 5.21
C ILE A 135 -0.19 10.98 4.07
N SER A 136 -0.31 9.66 4.21
CA SER A 136 -0.75 8.78 3.13
C SER A 136 -2.25 8.91 2.82
N LEU A 137 -3.11 8.81 3.85
CA LEU A 137 -4.56 8.75 3.68
C LEU A 137 -5.22 10.13 3.61
N VAL A 138 -4.69 11.13 4.28
CA VAL A 138 -5.30 12.47 4.31
C VAL A 138 -4.65 13.38 3.30
N VAL A 139 -3.32 13.41 3.21
CA VAL A 139 -2.64 14.36 2.32
C VAL A 139 -2.51 13.78 0.91
N LEU A 140 -1.82 12.65 0.76
CA LEU A 140 -1.48 12.10 -0.55
C LEU A 140 -2.71 11.60 -1.29
N LEU A 141 -3.61 10.88 -0.63
CA LEU A 141 -4.84 10.40 -1.27
C LEU A 141 -5.73 11.56 -1.77
N ASN A 142 -5.91 12.62 -0.97
CA ASN A 142 -6.66 13.80 -1.41
C ASN A 142 -5.98 14.55 -2.55
N MET A 143 -4.64 14.63 -2.53
CA MET A 143 -3.88 15.22 -3.63
C MET A 143 -4.02 14.40 -4.92
N LEU A 144 -4.00 13.07 -4.84
CA LEU A 144 -4.23 12.19 -5.98
C LEU A 144 -5.60 12.40 -6.61
N ILE A 145 -6.65 12.48 -5.78
CA ILE A 145 -8.02 12.78 -6.23
C ILE A 145 -8.07 14.14 -6.92
N ALA A 146 -7.45 15.17 -6.34
CA ALA A 146 -7.41 16.50 -6.93
C ALA A 146 -6.69 16.52 -8.29
N MET A 147 -5.56 15.83 -8.41
CA MET A 147 -4.85 15.72 -9.69
C MET A 147 -5.63 14.94 -10.74
N MET A 148 -6.29 13.83 -10.34
CA MET A 148 -7.16 13.08 -11.24
C MET A 148 -8.33 13.94 -11.74
N ASN A 149 -8.96 14.72 -10.87
CA ASN A 149 -10.04 15.63 -11.26
C ASN A 149 -9.56 16.68 -12.28
N ASN A 150 -8.38 17.26 -12.06
CA ASN A 150 -7.82 18.23 -13.00
C ASN A 150 -7.44 17.58 -14.34
N SER A 151 -6.77 16.41 -14.31
CA SER A 151 -6.41 15.65 -15.51
C SER A 151 -7.67 15.26 -16.31
N TYR A 152 -8.73 14.81 -15.63
CA TYR A 152 -10.02 14.51 -16.25
C TYR A 152 -10.65 15.73 -16.93
N GLN A 153 -10.67 16.90 -16.27
CA GLN A 153 -11.21 18.13 -16.86
C GLN A 153 -10.41 18.57 -18.10
N LEU A 154 -9.09 18.54 -18.05
CA LEU A 154 -8.24 18.89 -19.20
C LEU A 154 -8.48 17.94 -20.39
N ILE A 155 -8.60 16.64 -20.13
CA ILE A 155 -8.88 15.66 -21.18
C ILE A 155 -10.28 15.87 -21.77
N ALA A 156 -11.28 16.15 -20.94
CA ALA A 156 -12.66 16.37 -21.37
C ALA A 156 -12.87 17.62 -22.23
N VAL A 157 -12.05 18.67 -22.06
CA VAL A 157 -12.10 19.90 -22.90
C VAL A 157 -11.25 19.76 -24.17
N SER A 158 -10.28 18.83 -24.20
CA SER A 158 -9.36 18.62 -25.34
C SER A 158 -9.91 17.71 -26.46
N ASN A 159 -11.14 17.19 -26.32
CA ASN A 159 -11.88 16.42 -27.32
C ASN A 159 -13.13 17.19 -27.74
#